data_AF-A0A917P918-F1
#
_entry.id   AF-A0A917P918-F1
#
_cell.length_a   1.000
_cell.length_b   1.000
_cell.length_c   1.000
_cell.angle_alpha   90.00
_cell.angle_beta   90.00
_cell.angle_gamma   90.00
#
_symmetry.space_group_name_H-M   'P 1'
#
loop_
_entity.id
_entity.type
_entity.pdbx_description
1 polymer ?
#
loop_
_entity_poly.entity_id
_entity_poly.type
_entity_poly.pdbx_seq_one_letter_code
_entity_poly.pdbx_strand_id
1 'polypeptide(L)'
;MPSPRPAEGARTIYALVDPRDNTQRYLGQIPAPTQMSLTQAVLKKQPAARAVAGWVRALEEAGHAPAVEVVRDQVPAAEAKRVLQEELTERLAAGVPLLNEQGAAKGRKLRQERVMAQRAADEATAWAEMAHALHTRLGGPLPPSSTTAMRLPEPVKTHIPLLPDIDRDALTFSERWSTREHTDHLEDPLTDAIDALFCELQDLHSYGDKEPRQKLHYRICAIALRRRRTDIAQLEQMIGLVPWCMYAVAPWYRMAQAGRLVDSPAQFIRWLGDTPAARALHLLAGEERQLRLMLEHRHDDRRLNPETCLLATAAAHCHLDIPAPLQDRVRYLLADLLRDPMLTQPMADLLLRLDPQALHALGPDVAPGTDERLELEAGTTARVLADLAAHRAFSGNRQLRQAAWRASGSPPTVDVPDFGGWSGPAVSVMRVVSANLVHAGVLAAPEGQTAAEYVTGVQCLLAPNYDTRQARWLTEETADGRQGPAGRTASS
;
A
#
# COMPACT_ATOMS: atom_id res chain seq x y z
N MET A 1 -50.26 33.08 -26.13
CA MET A 1 -48.98 33.72 -26.48
C MET A 1 -48.44 33.05 -27.73
N PRO A 2 -48.11 33.78 -28.81
CA PRO A 2 -47.57 33.16 -30.02
C PRO A 2 -46.14 32.68 -29.77
N SER A 3 -45.86 31.42 -30.11
CA SER A 3 -44.50 30.85 -30.06
C SER A 3 -43.55 31.71 -30.88
N PRO A 4 -42.33 31.98 -30.38
CA PRO A 4 -41.33 32.76 -31.13
C PRO A 4 -41.10 32.12 -32.49
N ARG A 5 -41.06 32.94 -33.55
CA ARG A 5 -40.73 32.48 -34.90
C ARG A 5 -39.37 31.76 -34.85
N PRO A 6 -39.24 30.54 -35.38
CA PRO A 6 -37.97 29.82 -35.36
C PRO A 6 -36.92 30.65 -36.09
N ALA A 7 -35.73 30.77 -35.49
CA ALA A 7 -34.60 31.42 -36.15
C ALA A 7 -34.31 30.69 -37.47
N GLU A 8 -34.09 31.43 -38.54
CA GLU A 8 -33.88 30.87 -39.87
C GLU A 8 -32.67 29.91 -39.84
N GLY A 9 -32.90 28.64 -40.17
CA GLY A 9 -31.88 27.59 -40.09
C GLY A 9 -31.70 26.90 -38.73
N ALA A 10 -32.56 27.14 -37.74
CA ALA A 10 -32.50 26.46 -36.45
C ALA A 10 -32.57 24.92 -36.55
N ARG A 11 -31.92 24.25 -35.60
CA ARG A 11 -31.77 22.79 -35.50
C ARG A 11 -32.37 22.30 -34.19
N THR A 12 -33.00 21.15 -34.23
CA THR A 12 -33.41 20.40 -33.04
C THR A 12 -32.39 19.29 -32.80
N ILE A 13 -31.85 19.22 -31.59
CA ILE A 13 -31.06 18.08 -31.12
C ILE A 13 -32.03 17.10 -30.48
N TYR A 14 -32.00 15.86 -30.94
CA TYR A 14 -32.92 14.81 -30.53
C TYR A 14 -32.17 13.58 -30.03
N ALA A 15 -32.83 12.79 -29.18
CA ALA A 15 -32.40 11.46 -28.79
C ALA A 15 -33.32 10.40 -29.41
N LEU A 16 -32.75 9.27 -29.84
CA LEU A 16 -33.52 8.04 -30.06
C LEU A 16 -33.49 7.23 -28.77
N VAL A 17 -34.67 6.84 -28.30
CA VAL A 17 -34.88 6.11 -27.05
C VAL A 17 -35.40 4.72 -27.37
N ASP A 18 -34.82 3.70 -26.76
CA ASP A 18 -35.31 2.34 -26.82
C ASP A 18 -36.58 2.23 -25.97
N PRO A 19 -37.75 1.93 -26.56
CA PRO A 19 -39.01 1.93 -25.83
C PRO A 19 -39.12 0.78 -24.81
N ARG A 20 -38.23 -0.22 -24.86
CA ARG A 20 -38.28 -1.40 -23.98
C ARG A 20 -37.71 -1.11 -22.59
N ASP A 21 -36.68 -0.29 -22.52
CA ASP A 21 -35.93 0.03 -21.29
C ASP A 21 -35.80 1.55 -21.05
N ASN A 22 -36.42 2.37 -21.91
CA ASN A 22 -36.36 3.84 -21.92
C ASN A 22 -34.93 4.40 -21.98
N THR A 23 -33.98 3.64 -22.52
CA THR A 23 -32.57 4.08 -22.62
C THR A 23 -32.35 4.90 -23.89
N GLN A 24 -31.66 6.03 -23.76
CA GLN A 24 -31.21 6.81 -24.91
C GLN A 24 -30.07 6.08 -25.61
N ARG A 25 -30.22 5.80 -26.91
CA ARG A 25 -29.28 5.01 -27.72
C ARG A 25 -28.60 5.82 -28.81
N TYR A 26 -29.07 7.00 -29.15
CA TYR A 26 -28.44 7.84 -30.17
C TYR A 26 -28.79 9.31 -29.96
N LEU A 27 -27.85 10.21 -30.23
CA LEU A 27 -28.11 11.64 -30.35
C LEU A 27 -27.89 12.12 -31.77
N GLY A 28 -28.85 12.86 -32.30
CA GLY A 28 -28.75 13.45 -33.63
C GLY A 28 -29.18 14.90 -33.65
N GLN A 29 -28.97 15.53 -34.80
CA GLN A 29 -29.54 16.84 -35.09
C GLN A 29 -30.30 16.81 -36.41
N ILE A 30 -31.39 17.56 -36.49
CA ILE A 30 -32.20 17.74 -37.69
C ILE A 30 -32.62 19.22 -37.80
N PRO A 31 -32.82 19.78 -39.01
CA PRO A 31 -33.51 21.07 -39.13
C PRO A 31 -34.83 21.04 -38.36
N ALA A 32 -35.16 22.14 -37.68
CA ALA A 32 -36.43 22.26 -36.96
C ALA A 32 -37.58 22.01 -37.97
N PRO A 33 -38.42 20.99 -37.75
CA PRO A 33 -39.42 20.60 -38.74
C PRO A 33 -40.56 21.62 -38.76
N THR A 34 -40.88 22.15 -39.95
CA THR A 34 -41.90 23.19 -40.14
C THR A 34 -43.28 22.65 -40.54
N GLN A 35 -43.36 21.40 -41.04
CA GLN A 35 -44.60 20.83 -41.61
C GLN A 35 -44.97 19.44 -41.08
N MET A 36 -44.08 18.74 -40.40
CA MET A 36 -44.30 17.37 -39.92
C MET A 36 -43.83 17.22 -38.46
N SER A 37 -44.31 16.21 -37.75
CA SER A 37 -43.83 15.95 -36.39
C SER A 37 -42.35 15.56 -36.39
N LEU A 38 -41.62 15.89 -35.31
CA LEU A 38 -40.21 15.55 -35.16
C LEU A 38 -39.94 14.05 -35.34
N THR A 39 -40.80 13.21 -34.77
CA THR A 39 -40.74 11.75 -34.91
C THR A 39 -40.78 11.33 -36.37
N GLN A 40 -41.72 11.86 -37.16
CA GLN A 40 -41.81 11.57 -38.58
C GLN A 40 -40.59 12.09 -39.36
N ALA A 41 -40.10 13.29 -39.03
CA ALA A 41 -38.93 13.88 -39.68
C ALA A 41 -37.67 13.06 -39.44
N VAL A 42 -37.49 12.54 -38.22
CA VAL A 42 -36.34 11.72 -37.82
C VAL A 42 -36.42 10.32 -38.42
N LEU A 43 -37.56 9.63 -38.32
CA LEU A 43 -37.71 8.25 -38.82
C LEU A 43 -37.67 8.17 -40.35
N LYS A 44 -38.14 9.20 -41.07
CA LYS A 44 -38.02 9.26 -42.55
C LYS A 44 -36.56 9.36 -42.99
N LYS A 45 -35.70 9.96 -42.16
CA LYS A 45 -34.30 10.18 -42.44
C LYS A 45 -33.52 8.98 -41.91
N GLN A 46 -33.47 7.89 -42.69
CA GLN A 46 -32.80 6.65 -42.28
C GLN A 46 -31.42 6.92 -41.64
N PRO A 47 -31.10 6.32 -40.48
CA PRO A 47 -29.84 6.59 -39.81
C PRO A 47 -28.65 6.16 -40.68
N ALA A 48 -27.75 7.09 -40.98
CA ALA A 48 -26.58 6.82 -41.83
C ALA A 48 -25.54 5.89 -41.17
N ALA A 49 -25.56 5.77 -39.84
CA ALA A 49 -24.61 4.94 -39.10
C ALA A 49 -25.09 3.48 -39.02
N ARG A 50 -24.26 2.54 -39.48
CA ARG A 50 -24.56 1.09 -39.52
C ARG A 50 -25.01 0.52 -38.17
N ALA A 51 -24.44 0.98 -37.05
CA ALA A 51 -24.82 0.54 -35.71
C ALA A 51 -26.25 0.95 -35.33
N VAL A 52 -26.66 2.18 -35.69
CA VAL A 52 -28.02 2.67 -35.43
C VAL A 52 -29.02 1.95 -36.34
N ALA A 53 -28.69 1.78 -37.62
CA ALA A 53 -29.55 1.03 -38.55
C ALA A 53 -29.76 -0.43 -38.10
N GLY A 54 -28.70 -1.11 -37.64
CA GLY A 54 -28.81 -2.47 -37.10
C GLY A 54 -29.69 -2.55 -35.85
N TRP A 55 -29.55 -1.60 -34.92
CA TRP A 55 -30.39 -1.53 -33.72
C TRP A 55 -31.85 -1.21 -34.05
N VAL A 56 -32.14 -0.26 -34.96
CA VAL A 56 -33.50 0.05 -35.40
C VAL A 56 -34.16 -1.16 -36.05
N ARG A 57 -33.45 -1.89 -36.91
CA ARG A 57 -33.99 -3.12 -37.52
C ARG A 57 -34.32 -4.18 -36.48
N ALA A 58 -33.46 -4.37 -35.47
CA ALA A 58 -33.73 -5.31 -34.38
C ALA A 58 -34.94 -4.90 -33.52
N LEU A 59 -35.20 -3.59 -33.36
CA LEU A 59 -36.43 -3.10 -32.71
C LEU A 59 -37.67 -3.38 -33.57
N GLU A 60 -37.58 -3.13 -34.87
CA GLU A 60 -38.68 -3.40 -35.82
C GLU A 60 -39.02 -4.89 -35.89
N GLU A 61 -38.00 -5.76 -35.94
CA GLU A 61 -38.15 -7.23 -35.85
C GLU A 61 -38.85 -7.66 -34.55
N ALA A 62 -38.67 -6.91 -33.47
CA ALA A 62 -39.34 -7.12 -32.18
C ALA A 62 -40.71 -6.42 -32.07
N GLY A 63 -41.22 -5.80 -33.14
CA GLY A 63 -42.51 -5.10 -33.16
C GLY A 63 -42.51 -3.72 -32.49
N HIS A 64 -41.34 -3.11 -32.30
CA HIS A 64 -41.16 -1.80 -31.66
C HIS A 64 -40.57 -0.77 -32.64
N ALA A 65 -40.78 0.52 -32.34
CA ALA A 65 -40.14 1.63 -33.03
C ALA A 65 -39.42 2.54 -32.00
N PRO A 66 -38.26 3.13 -32.33
CA PRO A 66 -37.59 4.07 -31.44
C PRO A 66 -38.49 5.27 -31.10
N ALA A 67 -38.54 5.64 -29.82
CA ALA A 67 -39.13 6.92 -29.42
C ALA A 67 -38.14 8.06 -29.71
N VAL A 68 -38.67 9.23 -30.06
CA VAL A 68 -37.86 10.42 -30.37
C VAL A 68 -38.12 11.47 -29.29
N GLU A 69 -37.06 11.85 -28.59
CA GLU A 69 -37.11 12.84 -27.52
C GLU A 69 -36.37 14.11 -27.95
N VAL A 70 -36.94 15.28 -27.64
CA VAL A 70 -36.25 16.57 -27.84
C VAL A 70 -35.26 16.77 -26.70
N VAL A 71 -33.98 16.90 -27.03
CA VAL A 71 -32.92 17.21 -26.07
C VAL A 71 -32.73 18.71 -25.94
N ARG A 72 -32.59 19.39 -27.09
CA ARG A 72 -32.59 20.86 -27.17
C ARG A 72 -33.31 21.28 -28.45
N ASP A 73 -34.17 22.27 -28.32
CA ASP A 73 -34.88 22.85 -29.45
C ASP A 73 -34.30 24.21 -29.86
N GLN A 74 -34.56 24.62 -31.11
CA GLN A 74 -34.20 25.94 -31.64
C GLN A 74 -32.70 26.29 -31.56
N VAL A 75 -31.80 25.31 -31.67
CA VAL A 75 -30.36 25.54 -31.63
C VAL A 75 -29.91 26.25 -32.93
N PRO A 76 -29.21 27.39 -32.87
CA PRO A 76 -28.69 28.05 -34.07
C PRO A 76 -27.83 27.11 -34.92
N ALA A 77 -28.01 27.10 -36.25
CA ALA A 77 -27.30 26.18 -37.15
C ALA A 77 -25.77 26.22 -37.00
N ALA A 78 -25.20 27.41 -36.75
CA ALA A 78 -23.76 27.59 -36.55
C ALA A 78 -23.24 26.89 -35.29
N GLU A 79 -24.08 26.73 -34.26
CA GLU A 79 -23.71 26.14 -32.97
C GLU A 79 -24.13 24.68 -32.84
N ALA A 80 -25.08 24.20 -33.66
CA ALA A 80 -25.71 22.91 -33.48
C ALA A 80 -24.74 21.72 -33.44
N LYS A 81 -23.64 21.79 -34.19
CA LYS A 81 -22.56 20.77 -34.12
C LYS A 81 -21.81 20.81 -32.78
N ARG A 82 -21.50 22.00 -32.24
CA ARG A 82 -20.85 22.17 -30.94
C ARG A 82 -21.77 21.65 -29.83
N VAL A 83 -23.03 22.09 -29.82
CA VAL A 83 -24.01 21.70 -28.80
C VAL A 83 -24.27 20.19 -28.85
N LEU A 84 -24.39 19.58 -30.04
CA LEU A 84 -24.51 18.13 -30.16
C LEU A 84 -23.28 17.41 -29.58
N GLN A 85 -22.08 17.93 -29.80
CA GLN A 85 -20.85 17.36 -29.26
C GLN A 85 -20.77 17.49 -27.72
N GLU A 86 -21.24 18.61 -27.16
CA GLU A 86 -21.34 18.82 -25.70
C GLU A 86 -22.33 17.82 -25.08
N GLU A 87 -23.53 17.71 -25.65
CA GLU A 87 -24.56 16.75 -25.22
C GLU A 87 -24.09 15.29 -25.32
N LEU A 88 -23.39 14.94 -26.41
CA LEU A 88 -22.74 13.64 -26.55
C LEU A 88 -21.70 13.40 -25.46
N THR A 89 -20.86 14.39 -25.18
CA THR A 89 -19.80 14.30 -24.16
C THR A 89 -20.41 14.11 -22.77
N GLU A 90 -21.43 14.88 -22.41
CA GLU A 90 -22.10 14.82 -21.11
C GLU A 90 -22.81 13.48 -20.88
N ARG A 91 -23.60 13.01 -21.84
CA ARG A 91 -24.30 11.72 -21.73
C ARG A 91 -23.35 10.53 -21.68
N LEU A 92 -22.28 10.54 -22.47
CA LEU A 92 -21.24 9.51 -22.38
C LEU A 92 -20.51 9.55 -21.05
N ALA A 93 -20.25 10.74 -20.51
CA ALA A 93 -19.67 10.88 -19.18
C ALA A 93 -20.61 10.45 -18.05
N ALA A 94 -21.92 10.44 -18.28
CA ALA A 94 -22.94 9.87 -17.39
C ALA A 94 -23.14 8.36 -17.59
N GLY A 95 -22.47 7.75 -18.58
CA GLY A 95 -22.50 6.31 -18.83
C GLY A 95 -23.61 5.82 -19.75
N VAL A 96 -24.33 6.71 -20.43
CA VAL A 96 -25.39 6.37 -21.39
C VAL A 96 -24.78 5.63 -22.60
N PRO A 97 -25.29 4.44 -23.00
CA PRO A 97 -24.71 3.62 -24.05
C PRO A 97 -25.13 4.10 -25.46
N LEU A 98 -24.49 5.16 -25.96
CA LEU A 98 -24.84 5.77 -27.25
C LEU A 98 -24.16 5.06 -28.43
N LEU A 99 -24.92 4.84 -29.51
CA LEU A 99 -24.45 4.14 -30.71
C LEU A 99 -23.58 5.00 -31.64
N ASN A 100 -23.53 6.32 -31.42
CA ASN A 100 -22.67 7.26 -32.16
C ASN A 100 -21.43 7.72 -31.38
N GLU A 101 -20.95 6.87 -30.47
CA GLU A 101 -19.75 7.08 -29.65
C GLU A 101 -18.45 7.36 -30.42
N GLN A 102 -18.36 6.99 -31.70
CA GLN A 102 -17.12 7.06 -32.48
C GLN A 102 -16.53 8.49 -32.59
N GLY A 103 -17.34 9.54 -32.41
CA GLY A 103 -16.89 10.94 -32.43
C GLY A 103 -16.54 11.57 -31.07
N ALA A 104 -16.62 10.84 -29.95
CA ALA A 104 -16.60 11.44 -28.60
C ALA A 104 -15.57 10.81 -27.64
N ALA A 105 -14.30 10.71 -28.09
CA ALA A 105 -13.18 10.27 -27.25
C ALA A 105 -13.08 11.04 -25.91
N LYS A 106 -13.42 12.34 -25.91
CA LYS A 106 -13.47 13.19 -24.71
C LYS A 106 -14.48 12.69 -23.67
N GLY A 107 -15.67 12.24 -24.08
CA GLY A 107 -16.70 11.72 -23.18
C GLY A 107 -16.30 10.40 -22.53
N ARG A 108 -15.68 9.49 -23.30
CA ARG A 108 -15.10 8.24 -22.76
C ARG A 108 -13.99 8.51 -21.75
N LYS A 109 -13.08 9.45 -22.07
CA LYS A 109 -12.03 9.87 -21.15
C LYS A 109 -12.61 10.43 -19.85
N LEU A 110 -13.59 11.33 -19.94
CA LEU A 110 -14.25 11.91 -18.75
C LEU A 110 -14.96 10.84 -17.91
N ARG A 111 -15.64 9.88 -18.55
CA ARG A 111 -16.24 8.73 -17.85
C ARG A 111 -15.18 7.91 -17.13
N GLN A 112 -14.09 7.58 -17.81
CA GLN A 112 -12.99 6.82 -17.23
C GLN A 112 -12.37 7.58 -16.05
N GLU A 113 -12.14 8.89 -16.18
CA GLU A 113 -11.65 9.75 -15.10
C GLU A 113 -12.61 9.75 -13.91
N ARG A 114 -13.93 9.87 -14.12
CA ARG A 114 -14.94 9.80 -13.06
C ARG A 114 -14.98 8.44 -12.37
N VAL A 115 -14.95 7.35 -13.13
CA VAL A 115 -14.92 5.98 -12.58
C VAL A 115 -13.64 5.75 -11.77
N MET A 116 -12.49 6.20 -12.27
CA MET A 116 -11.22 6.10 -11.55
C MET A 116 -11.21 6.98 -10.30
N ALA A 117 -11.76 8.18 -10.36
CA ALA A 117 -11.90 9.07 -9.20
C ALA A 117 -12.85 8.49 -8.14
N GLN A 118 -13.98 7.91 -8.57
CA GLN A 118 -14.90 7.23 -7.67
C GLN A 118 -14.23 6.03 -7.00
N ARG A 119 -13.55 5.17 -7.77
CA ARG A 119 -12.79 4.03 -7.23
C ARG A 119 -11.74 4.49 -6.22
N ALA A 120 -11.02 5.57 -6.50
CA ALA A 120 -10.04 6.13 -5.57
C ALA A 120 -10.69 6.72 -4.30
N ALA A 121 -11.89 7.29 -4.41
CA ALA A 121 -12.66 7.77 -3.26
C ALA A 121 -13.20 6.62 -2.40
N ASP A 122 -13.71 5.56 -3.04
CA ASP A 122 -14.17 4.34 -2.37
C ASP A 122 -13.00 3.63 -1.67
N GLU A 123 -11.85 3.54 -2.33
CA GLU A 123 -10.63 2.98 -1.74
C GLU A 123 -10.15 3.80 -0.54
N ALA A 124 -10.13 5.14 -0.66
CA ALA A 124 -9.77 6.01 0.45
C ALA A 124 -10.76 5.86 1.63
N THR A 125 -12.06 5.76 1.36
CA THR A 125 -13.06 5.53 2.41
C THR A 125 -12.83 4.19 3.13
N ALA A 126 -12.57 3.13 2.36
CA ALA A 126 -12.24 1.82 2.92
C ALA A 126 -10.98 1.83 3.78
N TRP A 127 -9.92 2.52 3.34
CA TRP A 127 -8.71 2.68 4.14
C TRP A 127 -8.96 3.46 5.43
N ALA A 128 -9.76 4.52 5.37
CA ALA A 128 -10.12 5.31 6.55
C ALA A 128 -10.88 4.48 7.59
N GLU A 129 -11.86 3.71 7.15
CA GLU A 129 -12.64 2.80 7.98
C GLU A 129 -11.72 1.79 8.70
N MET A 130 -10.86 1.13 7.93
CA MET A 130 -9.93 0.14 8.49
C MET A 130 -8.88 0.76 9.40
N ALA A 131 -8.34 1.93 9.05
CA ALA A 131 -7.39 2.65 9.89
C ALA A 131 -8.01 2.99 11.26
N HIS A 132 -9.26 3.48 11.27
CA HIS A 132 -9.97 3.81 12.50
C HIS A 132 -10.32 2.58 13.33
N ALA A 133 -10.82 1.52 12.69
CA ALA A 133 -11.17 0.27 13.35
C ALA A 133 -9.92 -0.37 14.00
N LEU A 134 -8.80 -0.44 13.27
CA LEU A 134 -7.56 -0.99 13.78
C LEU A 134 -6.92 -0.13 14.86
N HIS A 135 -6.93 1.20 14.71
CA HIS A 135 -6.44 2.10 15.75
C HIS A 135 -7.21 1.93 17.05
N THR A 136 -8.54 1.78 16.96
CA THR A 136 -9.42 1.55 18.12
C THR A 136 -9.14 0.20 18.80
N ARG A 137 -8.82 -0.84 18.02
CA ARG A 137 -8.57 -2.19 18.55
C ARG A 137 -7.15 -2.40 19.08
N LEU A 138 -6.15 -1.82 18.42
CA LEU A 138 -4.73 -2.06 18.71
C LEU A 138 -4.05 -0.92 19.47
N GLY A 139 -4.66 0.27 19.54
CA GLY A 139 -4.04 1.44 20.18
C GLY A 139 -2.93 2.11 19.38
N GLY A 140 -2.70 1.69 18.13
CA GLY A 140 -1.74 2.31 17.20
C GLY A 140 -0.46 1.50 16.99
N PRO A 141 0.64 2.17 16.58
CA PRO A 141 1.94 1.53 16.38
C PRO A 141 2.52 0.91 17.66
N LEU A 142 3.30 -0.15 17.48
CA LEU A 142 4.10 -0.72 18.56
C LEU A 142 4.98 0.39 19.18
N PRO A 143 4.98 0.58 20.51
CA PRO A 143 5.79 1.62 21.13
C PRO A 143 7.29 1.34 20.94
N PRO A 144 8.17 2.37 20.96
CA PRO A 144 9.61 2.16 20.92
C PRO A 144 10.09 1.48 22.22
N SER A 145 11.28 0.88 22.17
CA SER A 145 11.98 0.39 23.36
C SER A 145 12.31 1.54 24.33
N SER A 146 12.57 1.21 25.59
CA SER A 146 13.21 2.16 26.52
C SER A 146 14.68 2.44 26.18
N THR A 147 15.32 1.61 25.35
CA THR A 147 16.74 1.70 24.97
C THR A 147 16.99 2.37 23.61
N THR A 148 16.03 3.15 23.10
CA THR A 148 16.06 3.69 21.72
C THR A 148 17.03 4.87 21.52
N ALA A 149 17.93 5.17 22.44
CA ALA A 149 18.92 6.24 22.26
C ALA A 149 20.18 5.71 21.58
N MET A 150 20.59 6.30 20.45
CA MET A 150 21.82 5.95 19.77
C MET A 150 23.02 6.71 20.31
N ARG A 151 23.97 6.02 20.97
CA ARG A 151 25.20 6.65 21.45
C ARG A 151 26.03 7.19 20.27
N LEU A 152 26.32 8.49 20.30
CA LEU A 152 27.18 9.12 19.32
C LEU A 152 28.66 8.96 19.69
N PRO A 153 29.55 8.74 18.69
CA PRO A 153 30.99 8.76 18.91
C PRO A 153 31.47 10.12 19.45
N GLU A 154 32.54 10.12 20.24
CA GLU A 154 33.09 11.34 20.85
C GLU A 154 33.44 12.45 19.84
N PRO A 155 34.02 12.15 18.65
CA PRO A 155 34.24 13.16 17.63
C PRO A 155 32.94 13.86 17.21
N VAL A 156 31.84 13.11 17.11
CA VAL A 156 30.53 13.65 16.73
C VAL A 156 29.96 14.52 17.86
N LYS A 157 30.06 14.06 19.11
CA LYS A 157 29.62 14.82 20.29
C LYS A 157 30.35 16.16 20.43
N THR A 158 31.64 16.18 20.10
CA THR A 158 32.48 17.36 20.22
C THR A 158 32.17 18.41 19.14
N HIS A 159 31.85 17.97 17.92
CA HIS A 159 31.72 18.87 16.77
C HIS A 159 30.27 19.29 16.45
N ILE A 160 29.26 18.51 16.84
CA ILE A 160 27.84 18.91 16.66
C ILE A 160 27.50 20.25 17.32
N PRO A 161 27.99 20.55 18.54
CA PRO A 161 27.78 21.86 19.16
C PRO A 161 28.48 23.03 18.43
N LEU A 162 29.38 22.75 17.48
CA LEU A 162 30.09 23.75 16.66
C LEU A 162 29.38 24.03 15.33
N LEU A 163 28.37 23.23 14.96
CA LEU A 163 27.56 23.48 13.77
C LEU A 163 26.82 24.83 13.88
N PRO A 164 26.48 25.46 12.75
CA PRO A 164 25.63 26.64 12.76
C PRO A 164 24.23 26.30 13.28
N ASP A 165 23.58 27.26 13.94
CA ASP A 165 22.18 27.13 14.43
C ASP A 165 21.15 27.28 13.29
N ILE A 166 21.63 27.55 12.08
CA ILE A 166 20.83 27.64 10.86
C ILE A 166 20.71 26.27 10.23
N ASP A 167 19.54 25.96 9.70
CA ASP A 167 19.30 24.75 8.91
C ASP A 167 20.28 24.67 7.74
N ARG A 168 21.07 23.60 7.65
CA ARG A 168 22.05 23.35 6.58
C ARG A 168 21.40 23.46 5.19
N ASP A 169 20.13 23.07 5.05
CA ASP A 169 19.38 23.17 3.79
C ASP A 169 19.08 24.64 3.39
N ALA A 170 19.03 25.55 4.37
CA ALA A 170 18.78 26.97 4.17
C ALA A 170 20.06 27.79 3.91
N LEU A 171 21.24 27.20 4.12
CA LEU A 171 22.52 27.88 3.88
C LEU A 171 22.74 28.13 2.40
N THR A 172 23.29 29.30 2.07
CA THR A 172 23.82 29.61 0.74
C THR A 172 25.02 28.71 0.42
N PHE A 173 25.41 28.63 -0.86
CA PHE A 173 26.58 27.85 -1.28
C PHE A 173 27.85 28.26 -0.52
N SER A 174 28.09 29.57 -0.35
CA SER A 174 29.27 30.10 0.34
C SER A 174 29.30 29.73 1.83
N GLU A 175 28.15 29.74 2.50
CA GLU A 175 28.04 29.35 3.92
C GLU A 175 28.20 27.83 4.13
N ARG A 176 27.70 27.02 3.19
CA ARG A 176 27.98 25.57 3.17
C ARG A 176 29.47 25.31 2.95
N TRP A 177 30.11 26.08 2.08
CA TRP A 177 31.54 25.93 1.82
C TRP A 177 32.40 26.31 3.04
N SER A 178 32.04 27.37 3.76
CA SER A 178 32.78 27.80 4.96
C SER A 178 32.59 26.88 6.17
N THR A 179 31.52 26.09 6.19
CA THR A 179 31.23 25.11 7.27
C THR A 179 31.64 23.68 6.88
N ARG A 180 32.18 23.51 5.66
CA ARG A 180 32.49 22.22 5.06
C ARG A 180 33.47 21.40 5.89
N GLU A 181 34.54 22.02 6.38
CA GLU A 181 35.57 21.33 7.17
C GLU A 181 34.97 20.65 8.41
N HIS A 182 34.04 21.33 9.11
CA HIS A 182 33.37 20.75 10.27
C HIS A 182 32.38 19.63 9.90
N THR A 183 31.70 19.72 8.76
CA THR A 183 30.83 18.62 8.30
C THR A 183 31.62 17.43 7.76
N ASP A 184 32.72 17.65 7.05
CA ASP A 184 33.56 16.58 6.51
C ASP A 184 34.19 15.78 7.67
N HIS A 185 34.55 16.43 8.79
CA HIS A 185 35.01 15.75 10.01
C HIS A 185 33.93 15.00 10.79
N LEU A 186 32.66 15.22 10.48
CA LEU A 186 31.51 14.58 11.14
C LEU A 186 30.94 13.42 10.31
N GLU A 187 31.08 13.47 8.98
CA GLU A 187 30.48 12.49 8.07
C GLU A 187 31.11 11.10 8.23
N ASP A 188 32.43 10.98 8.31
CA ASP A 188 33.10 9.67 8.46
C ASP A 188 32.77 8.99 9.81
N PRO A 189 32.94 9.63 10.99
CA PRO A 189 32.61 8.99 12.27
C PRO A 189 31.13 8.65 12.41
N LEU A 190 30.26 9.46 11.81
CA LEU A 190 28.82 9.19 11.79
C LEU A 190 28.49 8.02 10.87
N THR A 191 29.17 7.90 9.73
CA THR A 191 29.06 6.76 8.82
C THR A 191 29.44 5.47 9.53
N ASP A 192 30.57 5.45 10.25
CA ASP A 192 31.01 4.28 11.02
C ASP A 192 30.00 3.89 12.11
N ALA A 193 29.42 4.89 12.81
CA ALA A 193 28.38 4.65 13.82
C ALA A 193 27.09 4.09 13.21
N ILE A 194 26.67 4.61 12.06
CA ILE A 194 25.52 4.11 11.31
C ILE A 194 25.77 2.69 10.80
N ASP A 195 26.98 2.40 10.35
CA ASP A 195 27.33 1.07 9.85
C ASP A 195 27.34 0.03 10.97
N ALA A 196 27.86 0.40 12.14
CA ALA A 196 27.74 -0.43 13.34
C ALA A 196 26.28 -0.61 13.78
N LEU A 197 25.47 0.45 13.77
CA LEU A 197 24.02 0.35 13.98
C LEU A 197 23.40 -0.61 12.96
N PHE A 198 23.75 -0.51 11.68
CA PHE A 198 23.22 -1.38 10.64
C PHE A 198 23.62 -2.85 10.85
N CYS A 199 24.83 -3.12 11.35
CA CYS A 199 25.25 -4.46 11.75
C CYS A 199 24.41 -5.02 12.90
N GLU A 200 24.09 -4.21 13.92
CA GLU A 200 23.16 -4.60 14.99
C GLU A 200 21.74 -4.83 14.46
N LEU A 201 21.34 -4.06 13.45
CA LEU A 201 20.08 -4.21 12.75
C LEU A 201 20.14 -5.24 11.61
N GLN A 202 21.22 -6.02 11.47
CA GLN A 202 21.37 -6.93 10.33
C GLN A 202 20.30 -8.04 10.34
N ASP A 203 19.78 -8.40 11.51
CA ASP A 203 18.66 -9.32 11.65
C ASP A 203 17.33 -8.75 11.12
N LEU A 204 17.24 -7.43 10.90
CA LEU A 204 16.14 -6.77 10.16
C LEU A 204 16.33 -6.83 8.64
N HIS A 205 17.55 -7.01 8.16
CA HIS A 205 17.93 -6.87 6.76
C HIS A 205 18.72 -8.09 6.32
N SER A 206 18.01 -9.11 5.84
CA SER A 206 18.68 -10.28 5.28
C SER A 206 19.66 -9.86 4.18
N TYR A 207 20.94 -10.14 4.43
CA TYR A 207 22.10 -10.05 3.54
C TYR A 207 22.03 -9.08 2.34
N GLY A 208 22.77 -7.97 2.46
CA GLY A 208 23.38 -7.30 1.31
C GLY A 208 22.56 -6.22 0.61
N ASP A 209 21.34 -5.92 1.08
CA ASP A 209 20.56 -4.83 0.51
C ASP A 209 21.15 -3.47 0.93
N LYS A 210 21.71 -2.77 -0.06
CA LYS A 210 22.32 -1.45 0.14
C LYS A 210 21.28 -0.37 0.36
N GLU A 211 20.05 -0.57 -0.11
CA GLU A 211 19.05 0.49 -0.11
C GLU A 211 18.53 0.84 1.31
N PRO A 212 18.14 -0.13 2.16
CA PRO A 212 17.75 0.17 3.55
C PRO A 212 18.89 0.82 4.35
N ARG A 213 20.13 0.35 4.16
CA ARG A 213 21.33 0.95 4.78
C ARG A 213 21.50 2.41 4.35
N GLN A 214 21.43 2.68 3.05
CA GLN A 214 21.55 4.05 2.52
C GLN A 214 20.41 4.96 3.01
N LYS A 215 19.17 4.44 3.08
CA LYS A 215 18.02 5.19 3.60
C LYS A 215 18.22 5.52 5.08
N LEU A 216 18.59 4.54 5.92
CA LEU A 216 18.90 4.76 7.34
C LEU A 216 20.02 5.80 7.50
N HIS A 217 21.12 5.60 6.78
CA HIS A 217 22.27 6.50 6.81
C HIS A 217 21.84 7.93 6.50
N TYR A 218 21.16 8.14 5.37
CA TYR A 218 20.75 9.47 4.95
C TYR A 218 19.85 10.15 5.99
N ARG A 219 18.91 9.43 6.61
CA ARG A 219 18.00 9.99 7.62
C ARG A 219 18.75 10.38 8.89
N ILE A 220 19.65 9.53 9.37
CA ILE A 220 20.46 9.79 10.56
C ILE A 220 21.37 10.99 10.33
N CYS A 221 22.12 11.02 9.23
CA CYS A 221 22.97 12.15 8.85
C CYS A 221 22.17 13.44 8.69
N ALA A 222 21.00 13.38 8.07
CA ALA A 222 20.15 14.55 7.89
C ALA A 222 19.59 15.12 9.21
N ILE A 223 19.41 14.30 10.26
CA ILE A 223 18.99 14.77 11.58
C ILE A 223 20.19 15.33 12.36
N ALA A 224 21.31 14.58 12.36
CA ALA A 224 22.51 14.91 13.12
C ALA A 224 23.22 16.18 12.62
N LEU A 225 23.35 16.31 11.30
CA LEU A 225 24.13 17.37 10.66
C LEU A 225 23.31 18.60 10.26
N ARG A 226 22.01 18.63 10.58
CA ARG A 226 21.11 19.70 10.14
C ARG A 226 21.48 21.06 10.70
N ARG A 227 21.78 21.11 12.00
CA ARG A 227 22.02 22.32 12.78
C ARG A 227 22.67 21.96 14.10
N ARG A 228 23.19 22.98 14.78
CA ARG A 228 23.67 22.91 16.15
C ARG A 228 22.69 22.19 17.07
N ARG A 229 23.21 21.28 17.92
CA ARG A 229 22.47 20.70 19.04
C ARG A 229 23.25 20.91 20.32
N THR A 230 22.57 21.41 21.34
CA THR A 230 23.13 21.59 22.69
C THR A 230 22.78 20.42 23.60
N ASP A 231 21.64 19.77 23.37
CA ASP A 231 21.24 18.54 24.05
C ASP A 231 21.60 17.32 23.20
N ILE A 232 22.77 16.75 23.49
CA ILE A 232 23.26 15.55 22.81
C ILE A 232 22.39 14.34 23.15
N ALA A 233 21.93 14.19 24.40
CA ALA A 233 21.11 13.04 24.80
C ALA A 233 19.78 13.03 24.05
N GLN A 234 19.17 14.19 23.84
CA GLN A 234 17.98 14.32 23.00
C GLN A 234 18.28 13.93 21.53
N LEU A 235 19.42 14.36 20.98
CA LEU A 235 19.80 13.98 19.62
C LEU A 235 20.01 12.46 19.49
N GLU A 236 20.69 11.84 20.45
CA GLU A 236 20.89 10.39 20.52
C GLU A 236 19.53 9.65 20.51
N GLN A 237 18.55 10.13 21.29
CA GLN A 237 17.17 9.61 21.27
C GLN A 237 16.50 9.79 19.91
N MET A 238 16.59 10.97 19.30
CA MET A 238 15.99 11.23 17.99
C MET A 238 16.56 10.30 16.91
N ILE A 239 17.88 10.09 16.91
CA ILE A 239 18.54 9.24 15.93
C ILE A 239 18.17 7.76 16.13
N GLY A 240 18.17 7.28 17.37
CA GLY A 240 17.82 5.87 17.60
C GLY A 240 16.34 5.56 17.36
N LEU A 241 15.46 6.57 17.29
CA LEU A 241 14.05 6.40 16.86
C LEU A 241 13.89 6.19 15.34
N VAL A 242 14.93 6.40 14.53
CA VAL A 242 14.83 6.33 13.06
C VAL A 242 14.36 4.94 12.56
N PRO A 243 14.96 3.81 12.97
CA PRO A 243 14.50 2.49 12.54
C PRO A 243 13.06 2.22 12.99
N TRP A 244 12.73 2.53 14.25
CA TRP A 244 11.37 2.39 14.77
C TRP A 244 10.33 3.17 13.94
N CYS A 245 10.61 4.42 13.60
CA CYS A 245 9.74 5.23 12.74
C CYS A 245 9.51 4.57 11.37
N MET A 246 10.57 4.04 10.75
CA MET A 246 10.51 3.47 9.41
C MET A 246 9.77 2.12 9.35
N TYR A 247 9.86 1.28 10.38
CA TYR A 247 9.31 -0.08 10.35
C TYR A 247 8.03 -0.25 11.17
N ALA A 248 7.91 0.40 12.33
CA ALA A 248 6.73 0.27 13.20
C ALA A 248 5.67 1.33 12.93
N VAL A 249 6.09 2.57 12.65
CA VAL A 249 5.16 3.70 12.53
C VAL A 249 4.71 3.94 11.09
N ALA A 250 5.63 3.84 10.13
CA ALA A 250 5.35 4.09 8.72
C ALA A 250 4.13 3.32 8.15
N PRO A 251 3.88 2.03 8.47
CA PRO A 251 2.70 1.32 7.98
C PRO A 251 1.38 1.97 8.44
N TRP A 252 1.34 2.44 9.70
CA TRP A 252 0.19 3.15 10.25
C TRP A 252 -0.03 4.51 9.60
N TYR A 253 1.05 5.27 9.40
CA TYR A 253 0.97 6.56 8.71
C TYR A 253 0.45 6.40 7.29
N ARG A 254 0.98 5.44 6.53
CA ARG A 254 0.54 5.21 5.15
C ARG A 254 -0.89 4.70 5.06
N MET A 255 -1.33 3.87 6.00
CA MET A 255 -2.72 3.45 6.10
C MET A 255 -3.65 4.66 6.34
N ALA A 256 -3.31 5.52 7.30
CA ALA A 256 -4.06 6.74 7.59
C ALA A 256 -4.03 7.75 6.40
N GLN A 257 -2.88 7.89 5.72
CA GLN A 257 -2.71 8.74 4.55
C GLN A 257 -3.50 8.21 3.35
N ALA A 258 -3.50 6.90 3.11
CA ALA A 258 -4.33 6.27 2.09
C ALA A 258 -5.83 6.50 2.36
N GLY A 259 -6.21 6.54 3.63
CA GLY A 259 -7.54 6.91 4.09
C GLY A 259 -7.86 8.41 4.06
N ARG A 260 -6.91 9.27 3.66
CA ARG A 260 -7.02 10.75 3.75
C ARG A 260 -7.41 11.25 5.15
N LEU A 261 -7.05 10.50 6.19
CA LEU A 261 -7.22 10.92 7.58
C LEU A 261 -6.13 11.93 7.99
N VAL A 262 -4.98 11.86 7.34
CA VAL A 262 -3.79 12.66 7.63
C VAL A 262 -3.08 13.03 6.34
N ASP A 263 -2.60 14.26 6.25
CA ASP A 263 -1.78 14.77 5.14
C ASP A 263 -0.37 15.19 5.59
N SER A 264 -0.11 15.17 6.90
CA SER A 264 1.18 15.57 7.47
C SER A 264 1.54 14.78 8.73
N PRO A 265 2.84 14.71 9.09
CA PRO A 265 3.25 14.08 10.35
C PRO A 265 2.59 14.69 11.59
N ALA A 266 2.38 16.01 11.62
CA ALA A 266 1.72 16.68 12.74
C ALA A 266 0.24 16.29 12.87
N GLN A 267 -0.47 16.12 11.75
CA GLN A 267 -1.84 15.58 11.77
C GLN A 267 -1.84 14.13 12.25
N PHE A 268 -0.88 13.33 11.82
CA PHE A 268 -0.75 11.94 12.25
C PHE A 268 -0.46 11.79 13.75
N ILE A 269 0.45 12.57 14.31
CA ILE A 269 0.71 12.58 15.76
C ILE A 269 -0.56 12.92 16.54
N ARG A 270 -1.34 13.91 16.08
CA ARG A 270 -2.63 14.24 16.69
C ARG A 270 -3.66 13.13 16.56
N TRP A 271 -3.71 12.46 15.40
CA TRP A 271 -4.61 11.33 15.16
C TRP A 271 -4.31 10.15 16.09
N LEU A 272 -3.03 9.90 16.40
CA LEU A 272 -2.60 8.89 17.37
C LEU A 272 -2.98 9.23 18.83
N GLY A 273 -3.39 10.46 19.14
CA GLY A 273 -3.80 10.88 20.49
C GLY A 273 -2.65 10.83 21.52
N ASP A 274 -2.98 10.50 22.78
CA ASP A 274 -2.01 10.44 23.88
C ASP A 274 -1.39 9.03 24.05
N THR A 275 -0.85 8.49 22.96
CA THR A 275 -0.19 7.19 22.96
C THR A 275 1.32 7.31 23.22
N PRO A 276 1.99 6.26 23.72
CA PRO A 276 3.45 6.25 23.82
C PRO A 276 4.14 6.52 22.46
N ALA A 277 3.58 6.02 21.37
CA ALA A 277 4.05 6.28 20.02
C ALA A 277 3.96 7.78 19.65
N ALA A 278 2.83 8.44 19.93
CA ALA A 278 2.67 9.89 19.70
C ALA A 278 3.71 10.71 20.49
N ARG A 279 3.93 10.38 21.77
CA ARG A 279 4.94 11.02 22.61
C ARG A 279 6.37 10.87 22.06
N ALA A 280 6.72 9.68 21.56
CA ALA A 280 8.02 9.47 20.92
C ALA A 280 8.17 10.26 19.61
N LEU A 281 7.11 10.32 18.78
CA LEU A 281 7.13 11.10 17.53
C LEU A 281 7.23 12.61 17.77
N HIS A 282 6.76 13.11 18.92
CA HIS A 282 6.93 14.52 19.30
C HIS A 282 8.41 14.93 19.40
N LEU A 283 9.33 14.02 19.74
CA LEU A 283 10.77 14.29 19.72
C LEU A 283 11.29 14.60 18.31
N LEU A 284 10.62 14.08 17.28
CA LEU A 284 10.98 14.27 15.86
C LEU A 284 10.14 15.35 15.18
N ALA A 285 9.20 15.99 15.87
CA ALA A 285 8.28 16.97 15.27
C ALA A 285 9.02 18.19 14.69
N GLY A 286 10.15 18.59 15.28
CA GLY A 286 11.02 19.66 14.75
C GLY A 286 11.76 19.29 13.46
N GLU A 287 11.72 18.01 13.06
CA GLU A 287 12.37 17.44 11.88
C GLU A 287 11.34 17.07 10.79
N GLU A 288 10.28 17.85 10.62
CA GLU A 288 9.09 17.51 9.83
C GLU A 288 9.40 16.89 8.45
N ARG A 289 10.34 17.46 7.70
CA ARG A 289 10.76 16.91 6.39
C ARG A 289 11.32 15.49 6.52
N GLN A 290 12.24 15.27 7.46
CA GLN A 290 12.83 13.95 7.67
C GLN A 290 11.81 12.99 8.27
N LEU A 291 10.96 13.46 9.20
CA LEU A 291 9.88 12.66 9.76
C LEU A 291 8.91 12.19 8.68
N ARG A 292 8.47 13.07 7.78
CA ARG A 292 7.64 12.68 6.62
C ARG A 292 8.35 11.61 5.78
N LEU A 293 9.61 11.81 5.45
CA LEU A 293 10.39 10.86 4.65
C LEU A 293 10.64 9.51 5.33
N MET A 294 10.65 9.46 6.67
CA MET A 294 10.69 8.20 7.43
C MET A 294 9.32 7.51 7.43
N LEU A 295 8.24 8.26 7.62
CA LEU A 295 6.87 7.72 7.62
C LEU A 295 6.40 7.27 6.24
N GLU A 296 6.93 7.87 5.18
CA GLU A 296 6.70 7.48 3.78
C GLU A 296 7.61 6.33 3.33
N HIS A 297 8.48 5.80 4.20
CA HIS A 297 9.47 4.78 3.84
C HIS A 297 8.82 3.50 3.28
N ARG A 298 9.00 3.25 1.99
CA ARG A 298 8.55 2.02 1.32
C ARG A 298 9.68 1.00 1.24
N HIS A 299 9.30 -0.28 1.35
CA HIS A 299 10.13 -1.37 0.89
C HIS A 299 9.86 -1.59 -0.59
N ASP A 300 10.91 -1.82 -1.37
CA ASP A 300 10.81 -2.02 -2.82
C ASP A 300 10.20 -3.38 -3.20
N ASP A 301 9.82 -4.20 -2.21
CA ASP A 301 9.08 -5.43 -2.43
C ASP A 301 7.60 -5.13 -2.74
N ARG A 302 7.29 -5.06 -4.03
CA ARG A 302 5.93 -4.84 -4.55
C ARG A 302 4.91 -5.88 -4.08
N ARG A 303 5.33 -7.04 -3.57
CA ARG A 303 4.44 -8.11 -3.12
C ARG A 303 3.98 -7.93 -1.67
N LEU A 304 4.77 -7.26 -0.84
CA LEU A 304 4.56 -7.18 0.61
C LEU A 304 4.53 -5.72 1.09
N ASN A 305 3.45 -5.02 0.75
CA ASN A 305 3.24 -3.65 1.24
C ASN A 305 2.94 -3.67 2.75
N PRO A 306 3.74 -3.01 3.60
CA PRO A 306 3.61 -3.09 5.05
C PRO A 306 2.24 -2.73 5.62
N GLU A 307 1.59 -1.71 5.07
CA GLU A 307 0.25 -1.29 5.46
C GLU A 307 -0.81 -2.35 5.12
N THR A 308 -0.61 -3.11 4.04
CA THR A 308 -1.50 -4.23 3.68
C THR A 308 -1.22 -5.43 4.58
N CYS A 309 0.04 -5.65 4.97
CA CYS A 309 0.41 -6.67 5.95
C CYS A 309 -0.21 -6.43 7.32
N LEU A 310 -0.11 -5.20 7.81
CA LEU A 310 -0.77 -4.76 9.03
C LEU A 310 -2.29 -4.96 8.91
N LEU A 311 -2.90 -4.45 7.84
CA LEU A 311 -4.33 -4.57 7.58
C LEU A 311 -4.80 -6.03 7.62
N ALA A 312 -4.20 -6.90 6.79
CA ALA A 312 -4.65 -8.27 6.62
C ALA A 312 -4.52 -9.09 7.91
N THR A 313 -3.36 -9.00 8.55
CA THR A 313 -3.07 -9.74 9.79
C THR A 313 -3.96 -9.24 10.92
N ALA A 314 -4.03 -7.93 11.12
CA ALA A 314 -4.84 -7.36 12.20
C ALA A 314 -6.34 -7.56 11.98
N ALA A 315 -6.85 -7.41 10.76
CA ALA A 315 -8.26 -7.65 10.48
C ALA A 315 -8.65 -9.12 10.71
N ALA A 316 -7.79 -10.08 10.33
CA ALA A 316 -8.02 -11.49 10.57
C ALA A 316 -8.20 -11.79 12.06
N HIS A 317 -7.27 -11.30 12.90
CA HIS A 317 -7.28 -11.58 14.34
C HIS A 317 -8.26 -10.70 15.14
N CYS A 318 -8.58 -9.50 14.66
CA CYS A 318 -9.62 -8.65 15.24
C CYS A 318 -11.03 -9.00 14.74
N HIS A 319 -11.16 -10.02 13.87
CA HIS A 319 -12.41 -10.41 13.20
C HIS A 319 -13.13 -9.25 12.51
N LEU A 320 -12.37 -8.42 11.79
CA LEU A 320 -12.91 -7.29 11.02
C LEU A 320 -13.23 -7.74 9.59
N ASP A 321 -14.35 -7.24 9.07
CA ASP A 321 -14.68 -7.41 7.66
C ASP A 321 -13.86 -6.44 6.81
N ILE A 322 -13.26 -6.95 5.73
CA ILE A 322 -12.48 -6.14 4.79
C ILE A 322 -13.44 -5.49 3.79
N PRO A 323 -13.48 -4.15 3.66
CA PRO A 323 -14.30 -3.49 2.67
C PRO A 323 -13.91 -3.89 1.24
N ALA A 324 -14.90 -4.00 0.35
CA ALA A 324 -14.72 -4.51 -1.02
C ALA A 324 -13.52 -3.90 -1.80
N PRO A 325 -13.25 -2.57 -1.75
CA PRO A 325 -12.10 -1.98 -2.45
C PRO A 325 -10.73 -2.52 -2.02
N LEU A 326 -10.61 -3.11 -0.83
CA LEU A 326 -9.35 -3.62 -0.28
C LEU A 326 -9.23 -5.14 -0.33
N GLN A 327 -10.34 -5.86 -0.58
CA GLN A 327 -10.39 -7.32 -0.53
C GLN A 327 -9.37 -7.98 -1.45
N ASP A 328 -9.20 -7.49 -2.68
CA ASP A 328 -8.21 -8.05 -3.62
C ASP A 328 -6.78 -7.94 -3.09
N ARG A 329 -6.41 -6.81 -2.46
CA ARG A 329 -5.06 -6.63 -1.91
C ARG A 329 -4.80 -7.58 -0.75
N VAL A 330 -5.77 -7.72 0.14
CA VAL A 330 -5.69 -8.65 1.28
C VAL A 330 -5.63 -10.10 0.78
N ARG A 331 -6.48 -10.47 -0.19
CA ARG A 331 -6.49 -11.79 -0.81
C ARG A 331 -5.15 -12.13 -1.43
N TYR A 332 -4.58 -11.25 -2.26
CA TYR A 332 -3.27 -11.50 -2.90
C TYR A 332 -2.16 -11.66 -1.86
N LEU A 333 -2.13 -10.80 -0.84
CA LEU A 333 -1.14 -10.91 0.23
C LEU A 333 -1.24 -12.26 0.97
N LEU A 334 -2.44 -12.63 1.42
CA LEU A 334 -2.64 -13.89 2.15
C LEU A 334 -2.36 -15.12 1.26
N ALA A 335 -2.69 -15.05 -0.03
CA ALA A 335 -2.37 -16.10 -1.00
C ALA A 335 -0.86 -16.23 -1.24
N ASP A 336 -0.10 -15.13 -1.20
CA ASP A 336 1.37 -15.18 -1.27
C ASP A 336 1.96 -15.86 -0.02
N LEU A 337 1.39 -15.62 1.16
CA LEU A 337 1.79 -16.27 2.42
C LEU A 337 1.42 -17.76 2.48
N LEU A 338 0.39 -18.21 1.76
CA LEU A 338 -0.09 -19.60 1.73
C LEU A 338 0.98 -20.62 1.32
N ARG A 339 2.01 -20.19 0.57
CA ARG A 339 3.05 -21.08 0.02
C ARG A 339 4.07 -21.54 1.05
N ASP A 340 4.05 -20.93 2.23
CA ASP A 340 4.92 -21.18 3.37
C ASP A 340 4.07 -21.27 4.65
N PRO A 341 4.56 -21.89 5.75
CA PRO A 341 3.80 -22.01 7.00
C PRO A 341 3.76 -20.66 7.76
N MET A 342 3.06 -19.67 7.21
CA MET A 342 3.04 -18.28 7.68
C MET A 342 1.65 -17.79 8.07
N LEU A 343 0.61 -18.46 7.61
CA LEU A 343 -0.76 -18.09 7.95
C LEU A 343 -1.07 -18.57 9.36
N THR A 344 -1.71 -17.74 10.17
CA THR A 344 -2.43 -18.24 11.35
C THR A 344 -3.79 -18.79 10.93
N GLN A 345 -4.47 -19.51 11.83
CA GLN A 345 -5.83 -19.98 11.55
C GLN A 345 -6.79 -18.84 11.17
N PRO A 346 -6.86 -17.70 11.89
CA PRO A 346 -7.70 -16.57 11.48
C PRO A 346 -7.36 -16.00 10.10
N MET A 347 -6.07 -15.98 9.73
CA MET A 347 -5.64 -15.51 8.41
C MET A 347 -6.04 -16.48 7.30
N ALA A 348 -5.92 -17.79 7.54
CA ALA A 348 -6.39 -18.84 6.64
C ALA A 348 -7.91 -18.76 6.43
N ASP A 349 -8.68 -18.58 7.50
CA ASP A 349 -10.14 -18.45 7.44
C ASP A 349 -10.56 -17.18 6.67
N LEU A 350 -9.84 -16.07 6.85
CA LEU A 350 -10.06 -14.85 6.07
C LEU A 350 -9.74 -15.08 4.58
N LEU A 351 -8.62 -15.74 4.26
CA LEU A 351 -8.26 -16.07 2.88
C LEU A 351 -9.34 -16.90 2.20
N LEU A 352 -9.82 -17.97 2.84
CA LEU A 352 -10.85 -18.85 2.26
C LEU A 352 -12.22 -18.17 2.15
N ARG A 353 -12.54 -17.21 3.02
CA ARG A 353 -13.75 -16.36 2.85
C ARG A 353 -13.64 -15.45 1.63
N LEU A 354 -12.47 -14.85 1.42
CA LEU A 354 -12.23 -13.95 0.29
C LEU A 354 -12.08 -14.73 -1.03
N ASP A 355 -11.54 -15.94 -0.97
CA ASP A 355 -11.31 -16.80 -2.12
C ASP A 355 -11.44 -18.28 -1.72
N PRO A 356 -12.64 -18.87 -1.90
CA PRO A 356 -12.86 -20.29 -1.63
C PRO A 356 -11.98 -21.22 -2.48
N GLN A 357 -11.35 -20.71 -3.54
CA GLN A 357 -10.46 -21.45 -4.43
C GLN A 357 -8.98 -21.20 -4.13
N ALA A 358 -8.61 -20.46 -3.07
CA ALA A 358 -7.23 -20.08 -2.77
C ALA A 358 -6.25 -21.26 -2.72
N LEU A 359 -6.70 -22.44 -2.28
CA LEU A 359 -5.87 -23.64 -2.22
C LEU A 359 -5.34 -24.10 -3.59
N HIS A 360 -5.95 -23.70 -4.71
CA HIS A 360 -5.42 -23.97 -6.05
C HIS A 360 -4.03 -23.36 -6.27
N ALA A 361 -3.65 -22.32 -5.51
CA ALA A 361 -2.32 -21.74 -5.56
C ALA A 361 -1.21 -22.69 -5.05
N LEU A 362 -1.58 -23.76 -4.32
CA LEU A 362 -0.67 -24.83 -3.88
C LEU A 362 -0.44 -25.90 -4.96
N GLY A 363 -1.16 -25.82 -6.08
CA GLY A 363 -1.11 -26.79 -7.17
C GLY A 363 -2.36 -27.68 -7.27
N PRO A 364 -2.37 -28.63 -8.22
CA PRO A 364 -3.48 -29.55 -8.41
C PRO A 364 -3.59 -30.53 -7.24
N ASP A 365 -4.81 -30.95 -6.94
CA ASP A 365 -5.07 -32.02 -5.98
C ASP A 365 -4.84 -33.38 -6.63
N VAL A 366 -3.68 -33.98 -6.35
CA VAL A 366 -3.28 -35.26 -6.95
C VAL A 366 -3.80 -36.47 -6.16
N ALA A 367 -4.33 -36.28 -4.95
CA ALA A 367 -4.66 -37.38 -4.06
C ALA A 367 -5.84 -38.22 -4.58
N PRO A 368 -6.99 -37.63 -4.98
CA PRO A 368 -8.14 -38.41 -5.44
C PRO A 368 -7.83 -39.24 -6.70
N GLY A 369 -7.17 -38.64 -7.70
CA GLY A 369 -6.80 -39.35 -8.93
C GLY A 369 -5.70 -40.41 -8.73
N THR A 370 -4.90 -40.29 -7.67
CA THR A 370 -3.91 -41.32 -7.31
C THR A 370 -4.57 -42.48 -6.58
N ASP A 371 -5.49 -42.20 -5.65
CA ASP A 371 -6.28 -43.24 -4.98
C ASP A 371 -7.06 -44.06 -6.01
N GLU A 372 -7.73 -43.42 -6.98
CA GLU A 372 -8.46 -44.10 -8.05
C GLU A 372 -7.54 -44.96 -8.93
N ARG A 373 -6.43 -44.39 -9.42
CA ARG A 373 -5.50 -45.10 -10.31
C ARG A 373 -4.80 -46.30 -9.67
N LEU A 374 -4.59 -46.26 -8.35
CA LEU A 374 -3.91 -47.31 -7.59
C LEU A 374 -4.90 -48.25 -6.87
N GLU A 375 -6.21 -48.08 -7.08
CA GLU A 375 -7.27 -48.84 -6.40
C GLU A 375 -7.16 -48.80 -4.87
N LEU A 376 -6.78 -47.63 -4.32
CA LEU A 376 -6.66 -47.39 -2.87
C LEU A 376 -7.98 -46.86 -2.30
N GLU A 377 -8.17 -47.03 -0.98
CA GLU A 377 -9.26 -46.36 -0.26
C GLU A 377 -9.11 -44.84 -0.37
N ALA A 378 -10.24 -44.14 -0.56
CA ALA A 378 -10.25 -42.68 -0.66
C ALA A 378 -9.61 -42.01 0.57
N GLY A 379 -8.69 -41.07 0.33
CA GLY A 379 -7.92 -40.37 1.36
C GLY A 379 -6.63 -41.07 1.78
N THR A 380 -6.29 -42.22 1.18
CA THR A 380 -5.03 -42.92 1.47
C THR A 380 -3.83 -42.12 1.00
N THR A 381 -3.84 -41.61 -0.23
CA THR A 381 -2.76 -40.77 -0.76
C THR A 381 -2.58 -39.51 0.08
N ALA A 382 -3.67 -38.88 0.53
CA ALA A 382 -3.60 -37.70 1.39
C ALA A 382 -2.88 -37.99 2.72
N ARG A 383 -3.20 -39.13 3.38
CA ARG A 383 -2.53 -39.57 4.61
C ARG A 383 -1.04 -39.84 4.38
N VAL A 384 -0.69 -40.49 3.28
CA VAL A 384 0.72 -40.76 2.92
C VAL A 384 1.49 -39.48 2.64
N LEU A 385 0.91 -38.53 1.91
CA LEU A 385 1.53 -37.23 1.65
C LEU A 385 1.78 -36.46 2.96
N ALA A 386 0.81 -36.48 3.89
CA ALA A 386 0.96 -35.85 5.20
C ALA A 386 2.08 -36.50 6.03
N ASP A 387 2.14 -37.84 6.07
CA ASP A 387 3.19 -38.57 6.79
C ASP A 387 4.59 -38.29 6.19
N LEU A 388 4.71 -38.37 4.86
CA LEU A 388 5.96 -38.05 4.17
C LEU A 388 6.39 -36.60 4.39
N ALA A 389 5.45 -35.65 4.40
CA ALA A 389 5.74 -34.24 4.66
C ALA A 389 6.21 -33.97 6.10
N ALA A 390 5.72 -34.75 7.08
CA ALA A 390 6.16 -34.68 8.47
C ALA A 390 7.50 -35.41 8.70
N HIS A 391 7.87 -36.34 7.83
CA HIS A 391 9.08 -37.13 7.98
C HIS A 391 10.35 -36.29 7.75
N ARG A 392 11.31 -36.36 8.69
CA ARG A 392 12.53 -35.53 8.69
C ARG A 392 13.35 -35.63 7.40
N ALA A 393 13.36 -36.79 6.74
CA ALA A 393 14.09 -36.99 5.48
C ALA A 393 13.55 -36.13 4.31
N PHE A 394 12.30 -35.65 4.39
CA PHE A 394 11.66 -34.86 3.34
C PHE A 394 11.26 -33.44 3.80
N SER A 395 11.69 -33.02 4.99
CA SER A 395 11.32 -31.72 5.57
C SER A 395 11.69 -30.51 4.69
N GLY A 396 12.72 -30.65 3.84
CA GLY A 396 13.13 -29.64 2.87
C GLY A 396 12.36 -29.67 1.53
N ASN A 397 11.50 -30.67 1.28
CA ASN A 397 10.79 -30.81 0.02
C ASN A 397 9.52 -29.94 -0.01
N ARG A 398 9.63 -28.73 -0.58
CA ARG A 398 8.52 -27.77 -0.67
C ARG A 398 7.33 -28.30 -1.46
N GLN A 399 7.55 -28.99 -2.58
CA GLN A 399 6.47 -29.50 -3.44
C GLN A 399 5.66 -30.58 -2.73
N LEU A 400 6.33 -31.48 -2.00
CA LEU A 400 5.67 -32.50 -1.20
C LEU A 400 4.78 -31.89 -0.11
N ARG A 401 5.28 -30.87 0.60
CA ARG A 401 4.48 -30.17 1.63
C ARG A 401 3.25 -29.48 1.02
N GLN A 402 3.42 -28.79 -0.10
CA GLN A 402 2.30 -28.13 -0.79
C GLN A 402 1.26 -29.14 -1.28
N ALA A 403 1.69 -30.29 -1.81
CA ALA A 403 0.78 -31.38 -2.19
C ALA A 403 0.04 -31.95 -0.98
N ALA A 404 0.72 -32.14 0.16
CA ALA A 404 0.10 -32.59 1.41
C ALA A 404 -0.94 -31.59 1.92
N TRP A 405 -0.62 -30.30 1.96
CA TRP A 405 -1.57 -29.24 2.34
C TRP A 405 -2.76 -29.19 1.39
N ARG A 406 -2.51 -29.26 0.07
CA ARG A 406 -3.59 -29.28 -0.92
C ARG A 406 -4.52 -30.47 -0.74
N ALA A 407 -3.97 -31.66 -0.50
CA ALA A 407 -4.72 -32.90 -0.29
C ALA A 407 -5.51 -32.90 1.04
N SER A 408 -5.02 -32.17 2.06
CA SER A 408 -5.73 -32.00 3.33
C SER A 408 -6.96 -31.09 3.24
N GLY A 409 -7.10 -30.34 2.14
CA GLY A 409 -8.17 -29.35 1.98
C GLY A 409 -8.08 -28.15 2.93
N SER A 410 -6.95 -27.98 3.61
CA SER A 410 -6.74 -26.91 4.60
C SER A 410 -5.44 -26.14 4.33
N PRO A 411 -5.41 -24.81 4.51
CA PRO A 411 -4.17 -24.03 4.48
C PRO A 411 -3.18 -24.51 5.55
N PRO A 412 -1.86 -24.43 5.32
CA PRO A 412 -0.88 -24.60 6.38
C PRO A 412 -1.01 -23.46 7.39
N THR A 413 -1.32 -23.80 8.64
CA THR A 413 -1.45 -22.81 9.72
C THR A 413 -0.39 -22.99 10.80
N VAL A 414 -0.01 -21.87 11.42
CA VAL A 414 0.89 -21.78 12.57
C VAL A 414 0.25 -20.92 13.66
N ASP A 415 0.64 -21.12 14.92
CA ASP A 415 0.07 -20.32 16.02
C ASP A 415 0.53 -18.86 15.97
N VAL A 416 1.81 -18.66 15.65
CA VAL A 416 2.41 -17.35 15.43
C VAL A 416 3.22 -17.39 14.14
N PRO A 417 3.05 -16.43 13.22
CA PRO A 417 3.85 -16.38 12.01
C PRO A 417 5.34 -16.27 12.32
N ASP A 418 6.13 -17.28 11.92
CA ASP A 418 7.59 -17.27 12.11
C ASP A 418 8.32 -16.75 10.86
N PHE A 419 8.65 -15.46 10.87
CA PHE A 419 9.46 -14.83 9.84
C PHE A 419 10.98 -14.95 10.11
N GLY A 420 11.40 -15.82 11.04
CA GLY A 420 12.79 -16.11 11.40
C GLY A 420 13.61 -16.59 10.21
N GLY A 421 13.05 -17.51 9.42
CA GLY A 421 13.71 -18.11 8.24
C GLY A 421 13.56 -17.33 6.94
N TRP A 422 12.89 -16.17 6.96
CA TRP A 422 12.69 -15.36 5.76
C TRP A 422 13.82 -14.37 5.53
N SER A 423 14.06 -14.09 4.26
CA SER A 423 14.97 -13.04 3.80
C SER A 423 14.21 -12.02 2.98
N GLY A 424 14.36 -10.73 3.28
CA GLY A 424 13.90 -9.63 2.47
C GLY A 424 13.60 -8.38 3.31
N PRO A 425 13.39 -7.23 2.66
CA PRO A 425 13.12 -5.97 3.35
C PRO A 425 11.79 -5.97 4.11
N ALA A 426 10.84 -6.86 3.76
CA ALA A 426 9.53 -6.96 4.40
C ALA A 426 9.52 -7.73 5.73
N VAL A 427 10.56 -8.53 6.03
CA VAL A 427 10.60 -9.43 7.20
C VAL A 427 10.44 -8.66 8.51
N SER A 428 11.18 -7.56 8.63
CA SER A 428 11.15 -6.66 9.78
C SER A 428 9.76 -6.14 10.09
N VAL A 429 9.06 -5.67 9.06
CA VAL A 429 7.69 -5.21 9.20
C VAL A 429 6.78 -6.33 9.68
N MET A 430 6.89 -7.53 9.12
CA MET A 430 6.02 -8.65 9.49
C MET A 430 6.23 -9.07 10.96
N ARG A 431 7.47 -9.05 11.44
CA ARG A 431 7.80 -9.25 12.86
C ARG A 431 7.20 -8.15 13.73
N VAL A 432 7.29 -6.90 13.30
CA VAL A 432 6.73 -5.74 14.03
C VAL A 432 5.21 -5.77 14.04
N VAL A 433 4.55 -6.16 12.95
CA VAL A 433 3.10 -6.38 12.91
C VAL A 433 2.71 -7.44 13.93
N SER A 434 3.36 -8.61 13.90
CA SER A 434 3.08 -9.70 14.85
C SER A 434 3.28 -9.24 16.30
N ALA A 435 4.39 -8.57 16.61
CA ALA A 435 4.64 -7.99 17.92
C ALA A 435 3.60 -6.94 18.32
N ASN A 436 3.09 -6.14 17.39
CA ASN A 436 2.04 -5.17 17.67
C ASN A 436 0.73 -5.86 18.07
N LEU A 437 0.35 -6.94 17.38
CA LEU A 437 -0.81 -7.75 17.76
C LEU A 437 -0.62 -8.45 19.12
N VAL A 438 0.58 -8.98 19.39
CA VAL A 438 0.91 -9.59 20.69
C VAL A 438 0.86 -8.55 21.81
N HIS A 439 1.43 -7.37 21.58
CA HIS A 439 1.38 -6.25 22.52
C HIS A 439 -0.06 -5.81 22.83
N ALA A 440 -0.92 -5.78 21.82
CA ALA A 440 -2.35 -5.48 21.96
C ALA A 440 -3.17 -6.64 22.58
N GLY A 441 -2.57 -7.82 22.82
CA GLY A 441 -3.25 -9.00 23.35
C GLY A 441 -4.20 -9.68 22.36
N VAL A 442 -4.05 -9.40 21.07
CA VAL A 442 -4.88 -9.94 19.98
C VAL A 442 -4.28 -11.23 19.39
N LEU A 443 -2.96 -11.38 19.47
CA LEU A 443 -2.22 -12.57 19.07
C LEU A 443 -1.48 -13.14 20.29
N ALA A 444 -1.44 -14.48 20.41
CA ALA A 444 -0.64 -15.12 21.45
C ALA A 444 0.86 -14.97 21.14
N ALA A 445 1.71 -14.95 22.16
CA ALA A 445 3.14 -15.03 21.97
C ALA A 445 3.55 -16.44 21.46
N PRO A 446 4.69 -16.58 20.76
CA PRO A 446 5.20 -17.89 20.38
C PRO A 446 5.37 -18.82 21.58
N GLU A 447 5.23 -20.12 21.35
CA GLU A 447 5.43 -21.13 22.39
C GLU A 447 6.81 -20.98 23.07
N GLY A 448 6.82 -21.04 24.41
CA GLY A 448 8.03 -20.89 25.21
C GLY A 448 8.48 -19.46 25.47
N GLN A 449 7.73 -18.44 25.02
CA GLN A 449 7.99 -17.03 25.35
C GLN A 449 6.76 -16.37 25.97
N THR A 450 6.98 -15.44 26.89
CA THR A 450 5.93 -14.50 27.32
C THR A 450 5.70 -13.41 26.28
N ALA A 451 4.52 -12.80 26.29
CA ALA A 451 4.22 -11.65 25.42
C ALA A 451 5.22 -10.50 25.60
N ALA A 452 5.65 -10.22 26.83
CA ALA A 452 6.64 -9.19 27.12
C ALA A 452 8.00 -9.53 26.50
N GLU A 453 8.49 -10.76 26.66
CA GLU A 453 9.77 -11.20 26.08
C GLU A 453 9.76 -11.09 24.56
N TYR A 454 8.70 -11.57 23.91
CA TYR A 454 8.58 -11.50 22.45
C TYR A 454 8.53 -10.05 21.94
N VAL A 455 7.70 -9.21 22.57
CA VAL A 455 7.57 -7.80 22.20
C VAL A 455 8.88 -7.05 22.43
N THR A 456 9.53 -7.23 23.59
CA THR A 456 10.83 -6.62 23.86
C THR A 456 11.90 -7.10 22.89
N GLY A 457 11.93 -8.39 22.55
CA GLY A 457 12.85 -8.93 21.54
C GLY A 457 12.70 -8.22 20.20
N VAL A 458 11.47 -8.02 19.71
CA VAL A 458 11.22 -7.30 18.45
C VAL A 458 11.49 -5.80 18.57
N GLN A 459 11.18 -5.16 19.70
CA GLN A 459 11.52 -3.75 19.94
C GLN A 459 13.03 -3.52 19.98
N CYS A 460 13.79 -4.48 20.52
CA CYS A 460 15.25 -4.48 20.49
C CYS A 460 15.81 -4.65 19.08
N LEU A 461 15.09 -5.29 18.15
CA LEU A 461 15.49 -5.26 16.74
C LEU A 461 15.35 -3.87 16.12
N LEU A 462 14.48 -3.00 16.66
CA LEU A 462 14.24 -1.64 16.15
C LEU A 462 15.02 -0.57 16.93
N ALA A 463 15.77 -0.98 17.95
CA ALA A 463 16.56 -0.10 18.80
C ALA A 463 18.02 -0.56 18.75
N PRO A 464 18.99 0.34 18.89
CA PRO A 464 20.36 -0.10 18.92
C PRO A 464 20.68 -0.78 20.25
N ASN A 465 21.49 -1.85 20.23
CA ASN A 465 22.00 -2.47 21.44
C ASN A 465 23.45 -2.02 21.72
N TYR A 466 23.62 -1.06 22.64
CA TYR A 466 24.95 -0.52 22.97
C TYR A 466 25.80 -1.41 23.88
N ASP A 467 25.23 -2.48 24.41
CA ASP A 467 25.95 -3.38 25.31
C ASP A 467 26.75 -4.45 24.56
N THR A 468 26.57 -4.59 23.24
CA THR A 468 27.31 -5.50 22.38
C THR A 468 28.75 -5.05 22.15
N ARG A 469 29.62 -6.01 21.82
CA ARG A 469 31.04 -5.73 21.55
C ARG A 469 31.27 -4.79 20.37
N GLN A 470 30.40 -4.83 19.35
CA GLN A 470 30.49 -3.96 18.18
C GLN A 470 30.08 -2.52 18.52
N ALA A 471 29.06 -2.34 19.37
CA ALA A 471 28.63 -1.02 19.80
C ALA A 471 29.54 -0.40 20.88
N ARG A 472 30.21 -1.21 21.72
CA ARG A 472 31.29 -0.73 22.61
C ARG A 472 32.46 -0.13 21.84
N TRP A 473 32.75 -0.68 20.67
CA TRP A 473 33.79 -0.18 19.77
C TRP A 473 33.54 1.30 19.38
N LEU A 474 32.27 1.70 19.19
CA LEU A 474 31.86 3.09 18.92
C LEU A 474 32.14 4.05 20.09
N THR A 475 32.21 3.54 21.32
CA THR A 475 32.42 4.33 22.54
C THR A 475 33.83 4.27 23.09
N GLU A 476 34.59 3.21 22.79
CA GLU A 476 35.89 2.92 23.44
C GLU A 476 37.10 3.29 22.57
N GLU A 477 37.02 3.21 21.23
CA GLU A 477 38.22 3.33 20.37
C GLU A 477 38.77 4.74 20.13
N THR A 478 38.10 5.78 20.64
CA THR A 478 38.62 7.16 20.54
C THR A 478 39.42 7.61 21.77
N ALA A 479 39.48 6.81 22.84
CA ALA A 479 40.32 7.11 24.00
C ALA A 479 41.80 6.74 23.78
N ASP A 480 42.07 5.69 23.00
CA ASP A 480 43.42 5.22 22.70
C ASP A 480 43.61 5.22 21.18
N GLY A 481 44.25 6.25 20.63
CA GLY A 481 44.47 6.45 19.19
C GLY A 481 45.29 5.36 18.49
N ARG A 482 44.76 4.14 18.38
CA ARG A 482 45.32 3.04 17.61
C ARG A 482 44.45 2.79 16.39
N GLN A 483 45.05 2.96 15.21
CA GLN A 483 44.46 2.53 13.95
C GLN A 483 44.18 1.01 14.00
N GLY A 484 42.91 0.63 13.83
CA GLY A 484 42.49 -0.75 13.62
C GLY A 484 42.88 -1.28 12.23
N PRO A 485 42.90 -2.61 12.03
CA PRO A 485 43.57 -3.24 10.90
C PRO A 485 42.69 -3.26 9.65
N ALA A 486 42.66 -2.16 8.91
CA ALA A 486 42.33 -2.15 7.48
C ALA A 486 43.49 -2.81 6.71
N GLY A 487 43.57 -4.14 6.73
CA GLY A 487 44.72 -4.84 6.18
C GLY A 487 44.61 -6.36 6.16
N ARG A 488 43.50 -6.90 5.68
CA ARG A 488 43.47 -8.27 5.13
C ARG A 488 42.74 -8.28 3.80
N THR A 489 43.41 -7.74 2.80
CA THR A 489 43.23 -8.16 1.42
C THR A 489 43.69 -9.62 1.28
N ALA A 490 42.90 -10.38 0.53
CA ALA A 490 43.17 -11.75 0.16
C ALA A 490 44.58 -11.91 -0.46
N SER A 491 45.29 -12.95 -0.03
CA SER A 491 46.35 -13.58 -0.82
C SER A 491 46.42 -15.07 -0.45
N SER A 492 46.41 -15.88 -1.51
CA SER A 492 46.43 -17.36 -1.63
C SER A 492 45.25 -18.14 -1.04
#